data_AF-A0A7S3XM87-F1
#
_entry.id   AF-A0A7S3XM87-F1
#
_cell.length_a   1.000
_cell.length_b   1.000
_cell.length_c   1.000
_cell.angle_alpha   90.00
_cell.angle_beta   90.00
_cell.angle_gamma   90.00
#
_symmetry.space_group_name_H-M   'P 1'
#
loop_
_entity.id
_entity.type
_entity.pdbx_description
1 polymer ?
#
loop_
_entity_poly.entity_id
_entity_poly.type
_entity_poly.pdbx_seq_one_letter_code
_entity_poly.pdbx_strand_id
1 'polypeptide(L)'
;FMVQCADGHLFCKDCLKKYAQEQLFGQGKTSLVCINMTEKCEMTFPDDQLQAALPEKVFLKYQEAAARAAVEAAALADLVACPFCQFAAALPPEMKVFACPNPECKKESCRLCQKESHIPLRCEEVAEQEKDQKR
;
A
#
# COMPACT_ATOMS: atom_id res chain seq x y z
N PHE A 1 -17.18 -2.11 -26.54
CA PHE A 1 -16.53 -0.95 -25.92
C PHE A 1 -15.03 -1.18 -25.89
N MET A 2 -14.25 -0.16 -26.21
CA MET A 2 -12.79 -0.16 -26.12
C MET A 2 -12.39 0.74 -24.97
N VAL A 3 -11.32 0.39 -24.26
CA VAL A 3 -10.81 1.20 -23.17
C VAL A 3 -9.68 2.08 -23.64
N GLN A 4 -9.57 3.26 -23.06
CA GLN A 4 -8.53 4.23 -23.39
C GLN A 4 -7.66 4.51 -22.17
N CYS A 5 -6.34 4.59 -22.34
CA CYS A 5 -5.47 5.17 -21.31
C CYS A 5 -5.63 6.69 -21.27
N ALA A 6 -5.10 7.35 -20.24
CA ALA A 6 -5.19 8.81 -20.12
C ALA A 6 -4.51 9.60 -21.27
N ASP A 7 -3.57 8.99 -21.99
CA ASP A 7 -2.88 9.59 -23.14
C ASP A 7 -3.64 9.43 -24.47
N GLY A 8 -4.61 8.51 -24.52
CA GLY A 8 -5.44 8.28 -25.72
C GLY A 8 -5.26 6.93 -26.40
N HIS A 9 -4.36 6.05 -25.94
CA HIS A 9 -4.17 4.72 -26.54
C HIS A 9 -5.34 3.79 -26.26
N LEU A 10 -5.84 3.13 -27.30
CA LEU A 10 -7.02 2.27 -27.26
C LEU A 10 -6.65 0.79 -27.13
N PHE A 11 -7.31 0.10 -26.23
CA PHE A 11 -7.16 -1.34 -26.01
C PHE A 11 -8.51 -2.04 -25.93
N CYS A 12 -8.48 -3.34 -26.20
CA CYS A 12 -9.65 -4.18 -26.04
C CYS A 12 -9.91 -4.47 -24.55
N LYS A 13 -11.19 -4.63 -24.16
CA LYS A 13 -11.56 -4.96 -22.77
C LYS A 13 -10.85 -6.22 -22.26
N ASP A 14 -10.71 -7.23 -23.12
CA ASP A 14 -10.10 -8.52 -22.78
C ASP A 14 -8.58 -8.39 -22.60
N CYS A 15 -7.95 -7.47 -23.34
CA CYS A 15 -6.54 -7.11 -23.24
C CYS A 15 -6.28 -6.48 -21.87
N LEU A 16 -7.09 -5.49 -21.49
CA LEU A 16 -6.99 -4.83 -20.18
C LEU A 16 -7.29 -5.79 -19.03
N LYS A 17 -8.29 -6.66 -19.15
CA LYS A 17 -8.60 -7.68 -18.12
C LYS A 17 -7.42 -8.60 -17.84
N LYS A 18 -6.84 -9.19 -18.89
CA LYS A 18 -5.68 -10.09 -18.75
C LYS A 18 -4.48 -9.35 -18.16
N TYR A 19 -4.22 -8.15 -18.66
CA TYR A 19 -3.16 -7.30 -18.13
C TYR A 19 -3.36 -6.98 -16.64
N ALA A 20 -4.57 -6.56 -16.24
CA ALA A 20 -4.87 -6.24 -14.85
C ALA A 20 -4.76 -7.47 -13.95
N GLN A 21 -5.24 -8.64 -14.40
CA GLN A 21 -5.06 -9.89 -13.65
C GLN A 21 -3.59 -10.23 -13.46
N GLU A 22 -2.78 -10.11 -14.51
CA GLU A 22 -1.35 -10.40 -14.44
C GLU A 22 -0.60 -9.39 -13.55
N GLN A 23 -0.88 -8.08 -13.66
CA GLN A 23 -0.23 -7.08 -12.82
C GLN A 23 -0.63 -7.22 -11.35
N LEU A 24 -1.93 -7.32 -11.05
CA LEU A 24 -2.45 -7.31 -9.68
C LEU A 24 -2.25 -8.65 -8.96
N PHE A 25 -2.47 -9.77 -9.64
CA PHE A 25 -2.40 -11.11 -9.02
C PHE A 25 -1.11 -11.86 -9.34
N GLY A 26 -0.51 -11.63 -10.51
CA GLY A 26 0.74 -12.27 -10.91
C GLY A 26 1.97 -11.56 -10.36
N GLN A 27 2.11 -10.27 -10.66
CA GLN A 27 3.29 -9.47 -10.31
C GLN A 27 3.15 -8.73 -8.98
N GLY A 28 1.94 -8.67 -8.41
CA GLY A 28 1.65 -7.93 -7.17
C GLY A 28 1.82 -6.41 -7.32
N LYS A 29 1.80 -5.89 -8.55
CA LYS A 29 1.86 -4.44 -8.79
C LYS A 29 0.53 -3.80 -8.47
N THR A 30 0.60 -2.62 -7.87
CA THR A 30 -0.56 -1.86 -7.41
C THR A 30 -1.09 -0.86 -8.44
N SER A 31 -0.39 -0.70 -9.56
CA SER A 31 -0.70 0.31 -10.59
C SER A 31 -0.84 -0.32 -11.98
N LEU A 32 -1.87 0.09 -12.71
CA LEU A 32 -2.12 -0.32 -14.10
C LEU A 32 -1.69 0.80 -15.04
N VAL A 33 -0.46 0.69 -15.55
CA VAL A 33 0.11 1.61 -16.54
C VAL A 33 -0.27 1.18 -17.96
N CYS A 34 -0.19 2.11 -18.90
CA CYS A 34 -0.52 1.87 -20.30
C CYS A 34 0.31 0.70 -20.85
N ILE A 35 -0.34 -0.12 -21.67
CA ILE A 35 0.26 -1.33 -22.27
C ILE A 35 1.00 -0.96 -23.58
N ASN A 36 1.00 0.31 -23.99
CA ASN A 36 1.62 0.75 -25.23
C ASN A 36 3.16 0.64 -25.13
N MET A 37 3.73 -0.30 -25.88
CA MET A 37 5.18 -0.52 -25.95
C MET A 37 5.89 0.38 -26.96
N THR A 38 5.16 1.05 -27.85
CA THR A 38 5.72 1.88 -28.92
C THR A 38 6.24 3.22 -28.38
N GLU A 39 5.53 3.79 -27.40
CA GLU A 39 5.78 5.18 -26.95
C GLU A 39 6.22 5.28 -25.48
N LYS A 40 6.54 4.15 -24.81
CA LYS A 40 6.79 4.08 -23.36
C LYS A 40 5.79 4.96 -22.58
N CYS A 41 4.51 4.73 -22.80
CA CYS A 41 3.47 5.49 -22.14
C CYS A 41 3.40 5.08 -20.65
N GLU A 42 3.75 5.99 -19.75
CA GLU A 42 3.71 5.77 -18.29
C GLU A 42 2.35 6.18 -17.68
N MET A 43 1.40 6.60 -18.52
CA MET A 43 0.07 7.01 -18.10
C MET A 43 -0.77 5.82 -17.66
N THR A 44 -1.66 6.03 -16.70
CA THR A 44 -2.59 5.00 -16.21
C THR A 44 -3.92 5.02 -16.99
N PHE A 45 -4.75 4.02 -16.72
CA PHE A 45 -6.12 3.97 -17.19
C PHE A 45 -7.06 4.74 -16.24
N PRO A 46 -8.04 5.50 -16.76
CA PRO A 46 -9.05 6.14 -15.92
C PRO A 46 -9.90 5.11 -15.17
N ASP A 47 -10.30 5.41 -13.94
CA ASP A 47 -11.14 4.52 -13.11
C ASP A 47 -12.45 4.12 -13.79
N ASP A 48 -13.09 5.01 -14.53
CA ASP A 48 -14.32 4.72 -15.27
C ASP A 48 -14.10 3.60 -16.32
N GLN A 49 -12.97 3.65 -17.01
CA GLN A 49 -12.57 2.64 -18.00
C GLN A 49 -12.23 1.30 -17.33
N LEU A 50 -11.52 1.36 -16.20
CA LEU A 50 -11.18 0.19 -15.41
C LEU A 50 -12.43 -0.48 -14.82
N GLN A 51 -13.37 0.29 -14.28
CA GLN A 51 -14.62 -0.21 -13.72
C GLN A 51 -15.51 -0.85 -14.79
N ALA A 52 -15.59 -0.23 -15.98
CA ALA A 52 -16.38 -0.78 -17.09
C ALA A 52 -15.77 -2.04 -17.70
N ALA A 53 -14.44 -2.19 -17.66
CA ALA A 53 -13.74 -3.31 -18.28
C ALA A 53 -13.36 -4.42 -17.33
N LEU A 54 -13.05 -4.15 -16.06
CA LEU A 54 -12.60 -5.14 -15.09
C LEU A 54 -13.79 -5.73 -14.33
N PRO A 55 -13.74 -7.03 -13.98
CA PRO A 55 -14.71 -7.60 -13.05
C PRO A 55 -14.53 -7.01 -11.65
N GLU A 56 -15.63 -6.87 -10.92
CA GLU A 56 -15.70 -6.21 -9.59
C GLU A 56 -14.58 -6.64 -8.63
N LYS A 57 -14.30 -7.96 -8.54
CA LYS A 57 -13.23 -8.49 -7.69
C LYS A 57 -11.83 -7.94 -8.01
N VAL A 58 -11.54 -7.73 -9.29
CA VAL A 58 -10.24 -7.21 -9.75
C VAL A 58 -10.20 -5.70 -9.55
N PHE A 59 -11.31 -5.02 -9.80
CA PHE A 59 -11.42 -3.58 -9.59
C PHE A 59 -11.30 -3.17 -8.11
N LEU A 60 -11.91 -3.94 -7.19
CA LEU A 60 -11.75 -3.73 -5.75
C LEU A 60 -10.28 -3.86 -5.32
N LYS A 61 -9.60 -4.92 -5.76
CA LYS A 61 -8.17 -5.13 -5.51
C LYS A 61 -7.31 -3.98 -6.03
N TYR A 62 -7.64 -3.47 -7.21
CA TYR A 62 -6.98 -2.30 -7.79
C TYR A 62 -7.19 -1.05 -6.92
N GLN A 63 -8.42 -0.79 -6.47
CA GLN A 63 -8.70 0.36 -5.61
C GLN A 63 -8.00 0.27 -4.25
N GLU A 64 -7.99 -0.89 -3.60
CA GLU A 64 -7.24 -1.10 -2.35
C GLU A 64 -5.75 -0.79 -2.55
N ALA A 65 -5.20 -1.27 -3.68
CA ALA A 65 -3.81 -1.07 -4.06
C ALA A 65 -3.50 0.39 -4.40
N ALA A 66 -4.37 1.07 -5.13
CA ALA A 66 -4.24 2.48 -5.49
C ALA A 66 -4.39 3.39 -4.26
N ALA A 67 -5.32 3.08 -3.36
CA ALA A 67 -5.48 3.79 -2.09
C ALA A 67 -4.23 3.65 -1.22
N ARG A 68 -3.68 2.43 -1.12
CA ARG A 68 -2.41 2.20 -0.41
C ARG A 68 -1.27 3.00 -1.04
N ALA A 69 -1.13 2.96 -2.36
CA ALA A 69 -0.10 3.70 -3.08
C ALA A 69 -0.26 5.22 -2.91
N ALA A 70 -1.49 5.74 -2.91
CA ALA A 70 -1.78 7.15 -2.68
C ALA A 70 -1.40 7.57 -1.25
N VAL A 71 -1.66 6.71 -0.25
CA VAL A 71 -1.24 6.93 1.14
C VAL A 71 0.29 6.93 1.27
N GLU A 72 0.98 6.00 0.60
CA GLU A 72 2.45 5.94 0.57
C GLU A 72 3.05 7.15 -0.18
N ALA A 73 2.50 7.52 -1.33
CA ALA A 73 2.96 8.62 -2.18
C ALA A 73 2.64 10.01 -1.62
N ALA A 74 1.54 10.13 -0.86
CA ALA A 74 1.24 11.33 -0.09
C ALA A 74 2.34 11.63 0.94
N ALA A 75 3.24 10.67 1.20
CA ALA A 75 4.46 10.84 1.99
C ALA A 75 4.22 11.75 3.20
N LEU A 76 3.13 11.48 3.94
CA LEU A 76 3.10 11.92 5.32
C LEU A 76 4.23 11.15 5.97
N ALA A 77 5.40 11.79 6.09
CA ALA A 77 6.58 11.26 6.80
C ALA A 77 6.22 10.79 8.23
N ASP A 78 5.05 11.22 8.69
CA ASP A 78 4.40 10.99 9.96
C ASP A 78 3.33 9.90 9.97
N LEU A 79 3.03 9.25 8.85
CA LEU A 79 2.08 8.14 8.87
C LEU A 79 2.74 6.89 9.47
N VAL A 80 2.23 6.45 10.60
CA VAL A 80 2.68 5.23 11.28
C VAL A 80 1.57 4.19 11.23
N ALA A 81 1.89 3.06 10.61
CA ALA A 81 1.02 1.89 10.61
C ALA A 81 1.20 1.11 11.92
N CYS A 82 0.09 0.67 12.50
CA CYS A 82 0.11 -0.21 13.66
C CYS A 82 0.68 -1.58 13.25
N PRO A 83 1.67 -2.14 13.97
CA PRO A 83 2.17 -3.48 13.68
C PRO A 83 1.22 -4.59 14.14
N PHE A 84 0.24 -4.25 14.99
CA PHE A 84 -0.68 -5.22 15.60
C PHE A 84 -2.05 -5.28 14.93
N CYS A 85 -2.38 -4.34 14.04
CA CYS A 85 -3.66 -4.30 13.33
C CYS A 85 -3.53 -3.54 12.01
N GLN A 86 -4.58 -3.53 11.19
CA GLN A 86 -4.57 -2.85 9.88
C GLN A 86 -4.74 -1.31 9.97
N PHE A 87 -4.71 -0.72 11.17
CA PHE A 87 -4.92 0.71 11.37
C PHE A 87 -3.63 1.50 11.14
N ALA A 88 -3.72 2.65 10.47
CA ALA A 88 -2.62 3.60 10.32
C ALA A 88 -3.10 4.99 10.75
N ALA A 89 -2.23 5.74 11.44
CA ALA A 89 -2.52 7.11 11.85
C ALA A 89 -1.29 8.00 11.66
N ALA A 90 -1.56 9.29 11.42
CA ALA A 90 -0.52 10.31 11.43
C ALA A 90 -0.06 10.54 12.88
N LEU A 91 1.22 10.27 13.14
CA LEU A 91 1.89 10.48 14.41
C LEU A 91 3.02 11.50 14.21
N PRO A 92 3.06 12.60 14.97
CA PRO A 92 4.10 13.62 14.82
C PRO A 92 5.51 13.03 15.01
N PRO A 93 6.54 13.60 14.37
CA PRO A 93 7.89 13.01 14.30
C PRO A 93 8.61 13.02 15.66
N GLU A 94 8.16 13.90 16.56
CA GLU A 94 8.59 14.03 17.95
C GLU A 94 8.14 12.86 18.84
N MET A 95 7.11 12.11 18.45
CA MET A 95 6.65 10.93 19.18
C MET A 95 7.36 9.65 18.69
N LYS A 96 8.07 9.00 19.61
CA LYS A 96 8.74 7.70 19.37
C LYS A 96 7.84 6.49 19.58
N VAL A 97 6.70 6.69 20.23
CA VAL A 97 5.70 5.66 20.55
C VAL A 97 4.41 5.98 19.82
N PHE A 98 3.92 5.01 19.08
CA PHE A 98 2.62 5.03 18.42
C PHE A 98 1.59 4.35 19.34
N ALA A 99 0.66 5.12 19.88
CA ALA A 99 -0.50 4.60 20.57
C ALA A 99 -1.62 4.35 19.56
N CYS A 100 -2.01 3.10 19.38
CA CYS A 100 -3.05 2.77 18.41
C CYS A 100 -4.41 3.34 18.86
N PRO A 101 -5.05 4.23 18.09
CA PRO A 101 -6.34 4.83 18.47
C PRO A 101 -7.52 3.87 18.29
N ASN A 102 -7.29 2.68 17.72
CA ASN A 102 -8.33 1.66 17.60
C ASN A 102 -8.73 1.16 19.01
N PRO A 103 -10.00 1.31 19.44
CA PRO A 103 -10.45 0.88 20.76
C PRO A 103 -10.33 -0.62 21.01
N GLU A 104 -10.27 -1.44 19.96
CA GLU A 104 -10.06 -2.89 20.06
C GLU A 104 -8.58 -3.26 20.20
N CYS A 105 -7.66 -2.46 19.65
CA CYS A 105 -6.23 -2.72 19.73
C CYS A 105 -5.62 -2.08 21.00
N LYS A 106 -5.72 -0.75 21.14
CA LYS A 106 -5.16 0.07 22.23
C LYS A 106 -3.70 -0.23 22.60
N LYS A 107 -2.94 -0.91 21.72
CA LYS A 107 -1.52 -1.22 21.95
C LYS A 107 -0.64 -0.05 21.60
N GLU A 108 0.44 0.07 22.36
CA GLU A 108 1.51 1.02 22.11
C GLU A 108 2.68 0.30 21.44
N SER A 109 3.14 0.82 20.31
CA SER A 109 4.27 0.27 19.56
C SER A 109 5.35 1.32 19.34
N CYS A 110 6.61 0.91 19.33
CA CYS A 110 7.70 1.79 18.93
C CYS A 110 7.62 2.11 17.43
N ARG A 111 7.71 3.40 17.07
CA ARG A 111 7.72 3.86 15.66
C ARG A 111 8.91 3.31 14.87
N LEU A 112 10.06 3.12 15.53
CA LEU A 112 11.33 2.77 14.88
C LEU A 112 11.46 1.28 14.60
N CYS A 113 11.14 0.44 15.58
CA CYS A 113 11.30 -1.01 15.46
C CYS A 113 9.99 -1.76 15.26
N GLN A 114 8.84 -1.08 15.31
CA GLN A 114 7.51 -1.65 15.15
C GLN A 114 7.19 -2.80 16.14
N LYS A 115 7.89 -2.85 17.29
CA LYS A 115 7.62 -3.76 18.41
C LYS A 115 6.80 -3.07 19.48
N GLU A 116 6.45 -3.78 20.56
CA GLU A 116 5.78 -3.16 21.71
C GLU A 116 6.59 -1.97 22.26
N SER A 117 5.89 -1.01 22.84
CA SER A 117 6.53 0.14 23.47
C SER A 117 7.49 -0.31 24.56
N HIS A 118 8.77 -0.02 24.35
CA HIS A 118 9.84 -0.41 25.26
C HIS A 118 10.51 0.80 25.92
N ILE A 119 9.85 1.96 25.96
CA ILE A 119 10.36 3.14 26.68
C ILE A 119 10.43 2.83 28.18
N PRO A 120 11.55 3.13 28.87
CA PRO A 120 12.65 4.01 28.46
C PRO A 120 13.84 3.35 27.72
N LEU A 121 13.81 2.05 27.44
CA LEU A 121 14.89 1.34 26.74
C LEU A 121 15.00 1.75 25.27
N ARG A 122 16.21 1.74 24.73
CA ARG A 122 16.45 1.96 23.30
C ARG A 122 16.17 0.70 22.49
N CYS A 123 15.85 0.85 21.21
CA CYS A 123 15.56 -0.29 20.32
C CYS A 123 16.72 -1.29 20.26
N GLU A 124 17.96 -0.80 20.36
CA GLU A 124 19.17 -1.61 20.38
C GLU A 124 19.23 -2.51 21.62
N GLU A 125 18.96 -1.95 22.80
CA GLU A 125 19.02 -2.67 24.09
C GLU A 125 18.00 -3.81 24.15
N VAL A 126 16.80 -3.60 23.59
CA VAL A 126 15.76 -4.64 23.49
C VAL A 126 16.16 -5.74 22.52
N ALA A 127 16.75 -5.37 21.38
CA ALA A 127 17.22 -6.32 20.39
C ALA A 127 18.38 -7.20 20.90
N GLU A 128 19.20 -6.69 21.83
CA GLU A 128 20.25 -7.45 22.50
C GLU A 128 19.69 -8.40 23.57
N GLN A 129 18.74 -7.95 24.39
CA GLN A 129 18.09 -8.79 25.41
C GLN A 129 17.31 -9.97 24.82
N GLU A 130 16.60 -9.76 23.70
CA GLU A 130 15.90 -10.87 23.01
C GLU A 130 16.86 -11.92 22.43
N LYS A 131 18.09 -11.53 22.09
CA LYS A 131 19.11 -12.46 21.59
C LYS A 131 19.77 -13.25 22.71
N ASP A 132 19.98 -12.63 23.87
CA ASP A 132 20.60 -13.27 25.03
C ASP A 132 19.66 -14.28 25.71
N GLN A 133 18.36 -13.98 25.78
CA GLN A 133 17.37 -14.86 26.41
C GLN A 133 17.02 -16.11 25.58
N LYS A 134 17.50 -16.20 24.33
CA LYS A 134 17.26 -17.33 23.42
C LYS A 134 18.44 -18.31 23.34
N ARG A 135 19.41 -18.18 24.25
CA ARG A 135 20.66 -18.94 24.25
C ARG A 135 20.75 -19.97 25.38
#